data_AF-A0A7C4TQB5-F1
#
_entry.id   AF-A0A7C4TQB5-F1
#
_cell.length_a   1.000
_cell.length_b   1.000
_cell.length_c   1.000
_cell.angle_alpha   90.00
_cell.angle_beta   90.00
_cell.angle_gamma   90.00
#
_symmetry.space_group_name_H-M   'P 1'
#
loop_
_entity.id
_entity.type
_entity.pdbx_description
1 polymer ?
#
loop_
_entity_poly.entity_id
_entity_poly.type
_entity_poly.pdbx_seq_one_letter_code
_entity_poly.pdbx_strand_id
1 'polypeptide(L)'
;MATPVPVPTFVPQIKTTTGSGDLITVVYGLIGYALLFIGAIALGFAIYGGFLFITSGGDSEKTTKARNTLLYSVIGVIVIALSYVILVWAQSFANSNVVK
;
A
#
# COMPACT_ATOMS: atom_id res chain seq x y z
N MET A 1 42.15 -17.55 40.70
CA MET A 1 40.94 -17.86 39.91
C MET A 1 40.70 -16.64 39.02
N ALA A 2 41.17 -16.67 37.77
CA ALA A 2 40.98 -15.55 36.85
C ALA A 2 39.54 -15.57 36.37
N THR A 3 38.76 -14.54 36.70
CA THR A 3 37.41 -14.41 36.14
C THR A 3 37.54 -14.18 34.63
N PRO A 4 36.83 -14.93 33.79
CA PRO A 4 36.91 -14.77 32.34
C PRO A 4 36.54 -13.34 31.94
N VAL A 5 37.40 -12.70 31.15
CA VAL A 5 37.18 -11.34 30.65
C VAL A 5 36.05 -11.39 29.60
N PRO A 6 35.01 -10.55 29.69
CA PRO A 6 33.97 -10.47 28.68
C PRO A 6 34.56 -9.94 27.37
N VAL A 7 34.60 -10.78 26.34
CA VAL A 7 35.01 -10.37 25.00
C VAL A 7 33.82 -9.66 24.35
N PRO A 8 33.95 -8.41 23.89
CA PRO A 8 32.90 -7.79 23.08
C PRO A 8 32.80 -8.56 21.76
N THR A 9 31.66 -9.22 21.54
CA THR A 9 31.41 -9.98 20.32
C THR A 9 30.87 -9.04 19.24
N PHE A 10 31.69 -8.77 18.23
CA PHE A 10 31.26 -8.13 16.98
C PHE A 10 30.52 -9.13 16.10
N VAL A 11 29.43 -9.72 16.61
CA VAL A 11 28.56 -10.53 15.76
C VAL A 11 27.78 -9.54 14.88
N PRO A 12 27.99 -9.51 13.56
CA PRO A 12 27.10 -8.76 12.69
C PRO A 12 25.69 -9.31 12.92
N GLN A 13 24.78 -8.45 13.37
CA GLN A 13 23.37 -8.80 13.55
C GLN A 13 22.78 -9.00 12.17
N ILE A 14 23.00 -10.16 11.56
CA ILE A 14 22.23 -10.54 10.38
C ILE A 14 20.82 -10.73 10.91
N LYS A 15 19.95 -9.80 10.56
CA LYS A 15 18.52 -9.85 10.86
C LYS A 15 17.93 -11.03 10.08
N THR A 16 18.15 -12.25 10.57
CA THR A 16 17.52 -13.47 10.08
C THR A 16 16.05 -13.36 10.38
N THR A 17 15.34 -12.83 9.38
CA THR A 17 13.90 -12.66 9.40
C THR A 17 13.29 -14.02 9.09
N THR A 18 13.09 -14.84 10.12
CA THR A 18 12.36 -16.10 10.03
C THR A 18 10.92 -15.84 9.58
N GLY A 19 10.62 -16.14 8.32
CA GLY A 19 9.30 -16.51 7.76
C GLY A 19 8.18 -15.46 7.72
N SER A 20 8.00 -14.64 8.74
CA SER A 20 6.86 -13.72 8.85
C SER A 20 7.23 -12.27 8.55
N GLY A 21 8.45 -11.84 8.87
CA GLY A 21 8.89 -10.48 8.54
C GLY A 21 9.25 -10.29 7.06
N ASP A 22 9.59 -11.35 6.34
CA ASP A 22 9.94 -11.28 4.91
C ASP A 22 8.69 -11.09 4.06
N LEU A 23 7.62 -11.83 4.35
CA LEU A 23 6.35 -11.65 3.65
C LEU A 23 5.79 -10.24 3.90
N ILE A 24 5.85 -9.77 5.15
CA ILE A 24 5.41 -8.42 5.50
C ILE A 24 6.30 -7.37 4.83
N THR A 25 7.62 -7.57 4.76
CA THR A 25 8.55 -6.64 4.06
C THR A 25 8.32 -6.62 2.56
N VAL A 26 8.10 -7.77 1.93
CA VAL A 26 7.76 -7.88 0.49
C VAL A 26 6.41 -7.23 0.21
N VAL A 27 5.42 -7.43 1.08
CA VAL A 27 4.11 -6.79 0.97
C VAL A 27 4.23 -5.27 1.10
N TYR A 28 4.97 -4.74 2.08
CA TYR A 28 5.20 -3.30 2.18
C TYR A 28 5.96 -2.72 0.98
N GLY A 29 6.95 -3.45 0.44
CA GLY A 29 7.64 -3.07 -0.79
C GLY A 29 6.71 -3.04 -2.00
N LEU A 30 5.86 -4.06 -2.14
CA LEU A 30 4.88 -4.16 -3.22
C LEU A 30 3.81 -3.05 -3.10
N ILE A 31 3.35 -2.75 -1.90
CA ILE A 31 2.41 -1.66 -1.62
C ILE A 31 3.07 -0.32 -1.95
N GLY A 32 4.32 -0.08 -1.56
CA GLY A 32 5.03 1.16 -1.89
C GLY A 32 5.14 1.39 -3.40
N TYR A 33 5.50 0.35 -4.15
CA TYR A 33 5.52 0.39 -5.62
C TYR A 33 4.12 0.56 -6.22
N ALA A 34 3.14 -0.18 -5.73
CA ALA A 34 1.75 -0.07 -6.17
C ALA A 34 1.18 1.32 -5.89
N LEU A 35 1.50 1.94 -4.76
CA LEU A 35 1.03 3.26 -4.37
C LEU A 35 1.57 4.36 -5.29
N LEU A 36 2.85 4.27 -5.67
CA LEU A 36 3.44 5.16 -6.68
C LEU A 36 2.79 4.99 -8.04
N PHE A 37 2.60 3.74 -8.48
CA PHE A 37 2.01 3.44 -9.78
C PHE A 37 0.54 3.87 -9.86
N ILE A 38 -0.24 3.53 -8.83
CA ILE A 38 -1.66 3.89 -8.73
C ILE A 38 -1.84 5.40 -8.56
N GLY A 39 -0.97 6.06 -7.79
CA GLY A 39 -1.00 7.52 -7.64
C GLY A 39 -0.78 8.24 -8.97
N ALA A 40 0.16 7.76 -9.79
CA ALA A 40 0.40 8.29 -11.13
C ALA A 40 -0.80 8.08 -12.06
N ILE A 41 -1.40 6.88 -12.03
CA ILE A 41 -2.59 6.56 -12.81
C ILE A 41 -3.79 7.42 -12.37
N ALA A 42 -4.01 7.56 -11.07
CA ALA A 42 -5.11 8.35 -10.50
C ALA A 42 -5.03 9.82 -10.96
N LEU A 43 -3.83 10.40 -10.98
CA LEU A 43 -3.62 11.75 -11.50
C LEU A 43 -3.96 11.85 -13.01
N GLY A 44 -3.54 10.85 -13.80
CA GLY A 44 -3.89 10.78 -15.23
C GLY A 44 -5.40 10.69 -15.48
N PHE A 45 -6.11 9.83 -14.73
CA PHE A 45 -7.57 9.71 -14.81
C PHE A 45 -8.30 10.94 -14.30
N ALA A 46 -7.78 11.63 -13.27
CA ALA A 46 -8.34 12.88 -12.78
C ALA A 46 -8.27 13.98 -13.85
N ILE A 47 -7.14 14.11 -14.55
CA ILE A 47 -6.97 15.07 -15.65
C ILE A 47 -7.88 14.70 -16.82
N TYR A 48 -7.90 13.44 -17.24
CA TYR A 48 -8.72 12.99 -18.37
C TYR A 48 -10.22 13.12 -18.08
N GLY A 49 -10.67 12.69 -16.89
CA GLY A 49 -12.06 12.81 -16.45
C GLY A 49 -12.50 14.26 -16.29
N GLY A 50 -11.62 15.13 -15.78
CA GLY A 50 -11.86 16.57 -15.67
C GLY A 50 -12.00 17.25 -17.04
N PHE A 51 -11.10 16.94 -17.99
CA PHE A 51 -11.19 17.46 -19.35
C PHE A 51 -12.45 16.98 -20.07
N LEU A 52 -12.76 15.70 -19.95
CA LEU A 52 -13.97 15.13 -20.54
C LEU A 52 -15.23 15.77 -19.96
N PHE A 53 -15.25 16.02 -18.64
CA PHE A 53 -16.37 16.69 -17.98
C PHE A 53 -16.58 18.13 -18.48
N ILE A 54 -15.50 18.90 -18.65
CA ILE A 54 -15.55 20.28 -19.15
C ILE A 54 -15.94 20.33 -20.64
N THR A 55 -15.38 19.44 -21.47
CA THR A 55 -15.69 19.35 -22.91
C THR A 55 -17.09 18.79 -23.20
N SER A 56 -17.74 18.13 -22.24
CA SER A 56 -19.06 17.51 -22.45
C SER A 56 -20.18 18.52 -22.74
N GLY A 57 -20.05 19.79 -22.34
CA GLY A 57 -20.75 20.95 -22.91
C GLY A 57 -22.29 20.91 -23.04
N GLY A 58 -23.00 19.93 -22.48
CA GLY A 58 -24.45 19.75 -22.62
C GLY A 58 -24.89 18.41 -23.22
N ASP A 59 -23.97 17.58 -23.70
CA ASP A 59 -24.28 16.21 -24.12
C ASP A 59 -24.38 15.28 -22.89
N SER A 60 -25.59 14.75 -22.67
CA SER A 60 -25.94 13.85 -21.56
C SER A 60 -25.07 12.59 -21.53
N GLU A 61 -24.72 12.05 -22.70
CA GLU A 61 -23.99 10.79 -22.79
C GLU A 61 -22.54 10.97 -22.36
N LYS A 62 -21.89 12.06 -22.80
CA LYS A 62 -20.52 12.39 -22.40
C LYS A 62 -20.41 12.79 -20.94
N THR A 63 -21.42 13.51 -20.42
CA THR A 63 -21.49 13.86 -19.00
C THR A 63 -21.62 12.61 -18.13
N THR A 64 -22.44 11.64 -18.55
CA THR A 64 -22.60 10.36 -17.84
C THR A 64 -21.31 9.54 -17.86
N LYS A 65 -20.64 9.45 -19.02
CA LYS A 65 -19.31 8.82 -19.10
C LYS A 65 -18.28 9.49 -18.19
N ALA A 66 -18.19 10.82 -18.21
CA ALA A 66 -17.25 11.57 -17.37
C ALA A 66 -17.51 11.33 -15.88
N ARG A 67 -18.78 11.32 -15.45
CA ARG A 67 -19.15 10.99 -14.06
C ARG A 67 -18.77 9.58 -13.68
N ASN A 68 -19.00 8.59 -14.56
CA ASN A 68 -18.57 7.22 -14.30
C ASN A 68 -17.04 7.12 -14.20
N THR A 69 -16.29 7.80 -15.07
CA THR A 69 -14.82 7.85 -15.00
C THR A 69 -14.34 8.47 -13.67
N LEU A 70 -14.98 9.55 -13.22
CA LEU A 70 -14.69 10.15 -11.92
C LEU A 70 -15.03 9.21 -10.76
N LEU A 71 -16.18 8.53 -10.81
CA LEU A 71 -16.56 7.52 -9.83
C LEU A 71 -15.51 6.40 -9.73
N TYR A 72 -15.05 5.86 -10.86
CA TYR A 72 -14.00 4.83 -10.86
C TYR A 72 -12.67 5.34 -10.28
N SER A 73 -12.30 6.59 -10.57
CA SER A 73 -11.12 7.22 -9.97
C SER A 73 -11.23 7.33 -8.45
N VAL A 74 -12.39 7.75 -7.94
CA VAL A 74 -12.67 7.85 -6.49
C VAL A 74 -12.67 6.47 -5.83
N ILE A 75 -13.27 5.46 -6.47
CA ILE A 75 -13.28 4.08 -5.98
C ILE A 75 -11.86 3.54 -5.85
N GLY A 76 -10.95 3.84 -6.79
CA GLY A 76 -9.55 3.47 -6.69
C GLY A 76 -8.86 4.01 -5.43
N VAL A 77 -9.10 5.29 -5.10
CA VAL A 77 -8.56 5.91 -3.89
C VAL A 77 -9.14 5.26 -2.62
N ILE A 78 -10.44 4.97 -2.62
CA ILE A 78 -11.12 4.31 -1.50
C ILE A 78 -10.56 2.90 -1.26
N VAL A 79 -10.30 2.13 -2.31
CA VAL A 79 -9.73 0.77 -2.20
C VAL A 79 -8.34 0.79 -1.55
N ILE A 80 -7.51 1.79 -1.87
CA ILE A 80 -6.20 1.97 -1.22
C ILE A 80 -6.36 2.22 0.28
N ALA A 81 -7.29 3.11 0.65
CA ALA A 81 -7.58 3.41 2.06
C ALA A 81 -8.08 2.16 2.81
N LEU A 82 -8.95 1.36 2.18
CA LEU A 82 -9.43 0.10 2.73
C LEU A 82 -8.32 -0.95 2.86
N SER A 83 -7.36 -0.99 1.94
CA SER A 83 -6.22 -1.90 2.00
C SER A 83 -5.40 -1.70 3.27
N TYR A 84 -5.15 -0.45 3.67
CA TYR A 84 -4.46 -0.14 4.92
C TYR A 84 -5.17 -0.70 6.15
N VAL A 85 -6.50 -0.57 6.21
CA VAL A 85 -7.31 -1.09 7.32
C VAL A 85 -7.19 -2.61 7.42
N ILE A 86 -7.26 -3.30 6.28
CA ILE A 86 -7.14 -4.76 6.20
C ILE A 86 -5.75 -5.23 6.64
N LEU A 87 -4.68 -4.52 6.27
CA LEU A 87 -3.31 -4.88 6.66
C LEU A 87 -3.08 -4.76 8.17
N VAL A 88 -3.57 -3.68 8.78
CA VAL A 88 -3.50 -3.47 10.24
C VAL A 88 -4.26 -4.57 10.99
N TRP A 89 -5.45 -4.92 10.49
CA TRP A 89 -6.22 -6.04 11.02
C TRP A 89 -5.47 -7.37 10.85
N ALA A 90 -4.97 -7.68 9.65
CA ALA A 90 -4.25 -8.91 9.36
C ALA A 90 -2.98 -9.08 10.22
N GLN A 91 -2.22 -8.01 10.48
CA GLN A 91 -1.07 -8.07 11.40
C GLN A 91 -1.48 -8.44 12.82
N SER A 92 -2.63 -7.95 13.28
CA SER A 92 -3.17 -8.27 14.61
C SER A 92 -3.51 -9.75 14.75
N PHE A 93 -4.00 -10.39 13.68
CA PHE A 93 -4.20 -11.84 13.63
C PHE A 93 -2.89 -12.62 13.49
N ALA A 94 -1.96 -12.18 12.63
CA ALA A 94 -0.69 -12.88 12.39
C ALA A 94 0.21 -12.91 13.64
N ASN A 95 0.23 -11.85 14.44
CA ASN A 95 1.00 -11.77 15.68
C ASN A 95 0.41 -12.65 16.81
N SER A 96 -0.88 -13.02 16.74
CA SER A 96 -1.55 -13.81 17.78
C SER A 96 -1.14 -15.30 17.81
N ASN A 97 -0.41 -15.76 16.79
CA ASN A 97 0.11 -17.13 16.67
C ASN A 97 1.47 -17.32 17.36
N VAL A 98 2.13 -16.23 17.78
CA VAL A 98 3.51 -16.24 18.32
C VAL A 98 3.53 -16.15 19.85
N VAL A 99 2.37 -15.93 20.49
CA VAL A 99 2.23 -15.76 21.95
C VAL A 99 1.35 -16.86 22.58
N LYS A 100 1.46 -18.09 22.10
CA LYS A 100 1.00 -19.26 22.86
C LYS A 100 2.12 -20.26 23.03
#